data_AF-A0A930XRL6-F1
#
_entry.id   AF-A0A930XRL6-F1
#
_cell.length_a   1.000
_cell.length_b   1.000
_cell.length_c   1.000
_cell.angle_alpha   90.00
_cell.angle_beta   90.00
_cell.angle_gamma   90.00
#
_symmetry.space_group_name_H-M   'P 1'
#
loop_
_entity.id
_entity.type
_entity.pdbx_description
1 polymer ?
#
loop_
_entity_poly.entity_id
_entity_poly.type
_entity_poly.pdbx_seq_one_letter_code
_entity_poly.pdbx_strand_id
1 'polypeptide(L)'
;MAVPSTAEAQTPRIPGIIPEPRPPEITPAFPSPTDFLPIPEPRPTLPRVPDLPSGEGVTVQQFQVVGNTVFGQRDFADLTDPYLSKTLNLAELQQIADAITQLYVTKGYITSGAFI
;
A
#
# COMPACT_ATOMS: atom_id res chain seq x y z
N MET A 1 -34.09 -20.57 -85.80
CA MET A 1 -32.93 -19.79 -86.27
C MET A 1 -32.13 -19.38 -85.05
N ALA A 2 -30.82 -19.55 -84.91
CA ALA A 2 -29.81 -20.24 -85.70
C ALA A 2 -28.54 -20.38 -84.82
N VAL A 3 -28.04 -21.62 -84.70
CA VAL A 3 -26.63 -22.10 -84.69
C VAL A 3 -25.60 -21.49 -83.69
N PRO A 4 -24.34 -22.00 -83.58
CA PRO A 4 -23.81 -22.67 -82.38
C PRO A 4 -22.54 -21.95 -81.87
N SER A 5 -21.82 -22.47 -80.86
CA SER A 5 -20.35 -22.56 -80.91
C SER A 5 -19.79 -23.22 -79.65
N THR A 6 -19.12 -24.34 -79.84
CA THR A 6 -18.13 -24.86 -78.90
C THR A 6 -16.92 -23.92 -78.92
N ALA A 7 -16.40 -23.55 -77.75
CA ALA A 7 -15.03 -23.07 -77.60
C ALA A 7 -14.56 -23.41 -76.18
N GLU A 8 -13.62 -24.34 -76.12
CA GLU A 8 -12.89 -24.71 -74.92
C GLU A 8 -12.09 -23.50 -74.42
N ALA A 9 -12.15 -23.22 -73.12
CA ALA A 9 -11.17 -22.40 -72.46
C ALA A 9 -10.68 -23.16 -71.22
N GLN A 10 -9.54 -23.81 -71.40
CA GLN A 10 -8.78 -24.43 -70.32
C GLN A 10 -8.42 -23.36 -69.27
N THR A 11 -8.69 -23.68 -68.02
CA THR A 11 -8.52 -22.86 -66.81
C THR A 11 -7.14 -22.21 -66.74
N PRO A 12 -7.04 -20.87 -66.55
CA PRO A 12 -5.81 -20.29 -66.02
C PRO A 12 -5.60 -20.88 -64.62
N ARG A 13 -4.55 -21.69 -64.43
CA ARG A 13 -4.10 -22.08 -63.09
C ARG A 13 -3.63 -20.80 -62.39
N ILE A 14 -4.50 -20.18 -61.61
CA ILE A 14 -4.16 -19.04 -60.77
C ILE A 14 -3.26 -19.58 -59.65
N PRO A 15 -1.98 -19.17 -59.58
CA PRO A 15 -1.10 -19.61 -58.51
C PRO A 15 -1.58 -18.97 -57.19
N GLY A 16 -1.88 -19.81 -56.19
CA GLY A 16 -1.98 -19.47 -54.77
C GLY A 16 -2.69 -18.17 -54.39
N ILE A 17 -4.02 -18.20 -54.24
CA ILE A 17 -4.71 -17.23 -53.39
C ILE A 17 -4.56 -17.68 -51.92
N ILE A 18 -3.52 -17.22 -51.23
CA ILE A 18 -3.51 -17.26 -49.77
C ILE A 18 -4.48 -16.15 -49.33
N PRO A 19 -5.55 -16.43 -48.56
CA PRO A 19 -6.38 -15.37 -48.01
C PRO A 19 -5.49 -14.45 -47.17
N GLU A 20 -5.47 -13.15 -47.50
CA GLU A 20 -4.80 -12.15 -46.68
C GLU A 20 -5.33 -12.25 -45.24
N PRO A 21 -4.46 -12.32 -44.22
CA PRO A 21 -4.89 -12.29 -42.84
C PRO A 21 -5.54 -10.92 -42.60
N ARG A 22 -6.85 -10.90 -42.39
CA ARG A 22 -7.54 -9.68 -41.93
C ARG A 22 -6.83 -9.17 -40.68
N PRO A 23 -6.49 -7.88 -40.60
CA PRO A 23 -6.01 -7.27 -39.36
C PRO A 23 -6.93 -7.67 -38.20
N PRO A 24 -6.38 -8.00 -37.01
CA PRO A 24 -7.20 -8.33 -35.87
C PRO A 24 -8.16 -7.17 -35.62
N GLU A 25 -9.47 -7.47 -35.68
CA GLU A 25 -10.50 -6.54 -35.25
C GLU A 25 -10.20 -6.21 -33.79
N ILE A 26 -9.92 -4.94 -33.49
CA ILE A 26 -9.65 -4.50 -32.11
C ILE A 26 -10.98 -4.57 -31.37
N THR A 27 -11.32 -5.75 -30.86
CA THR A 27 -12.44 -5.90 -29.92
C THR A 27 -12.10 -5.06 -28.69
N PRO A 28 -13.00 -4.18 -28.22
CA PRO A 28 -12.78 -3.48 -26.96
C PRO A 28 -12.56 -4.52 -25.88
N ALA A 29 -11.38 -4.51 -25.25
CA ALA A 29 -11.11 -5.39 -24.13
C ALA A 29 -12.06 -5.00 -22.99
N PHE A 30 -12.79 -5.98 -22.46
CA PHE A 30 -13.53 -5.76 -21.22
C PHE A 30 -12.52 -5.48 -20.09
N PRO A 31 -12.79 -4.51 -19.21
CA PRO A 31 -11.93 -4.26 -18.06
C PRO A 31 -11.87 -5.54 -17.22
N SER A 32 -10.67 -5.91 -16.84
CA SER A 32 -10.42 -7.02 -15.95
C SER A 32 -10.83 -6.64 -14.52
N PRO A 33 -11.15 -7.59 -13.62
CA PRO A 33 -11.54 -7.28 -12.25
C PRO A 33 -10.48 -6.47 -11.48
N THR A 34 -9.22 -6.58 -11.91
CA THR A 34 -8.06 -5.84 -11.37
C THR A 34 -8.15 -4.34 -11.65
N ASP A 35 -8.82 -3.91 -12.72
CA ASP A 35 -9.05 -2.50 -13.05
C ASP A 35 -9.94 -1.79 -12.02
N PHE A 36 -10.65 -2.56 -11.18
CA PHE A 36 -11.51 -2.05 -10.10
C PHE A 36 -10.88 -2.18 -8.71
N LEU A 37 -9.66 -2.72 -8.60
CA LEU A 37 -8.98 -2.77 -7.32
C LEU A 37 -8.52 -1.36 -6.92
N PRO A 38 -8.79 -0.92 -5.69
CA PRO A 38 -8.24 0.33 -5.19
C PRO A 38 -6.72 0.25 -5.26
N ILE A 39 -6.09 1.29 -5.81
CA ILE A 39 -4.64 1.45 -5.74
C ILE A 39 -4.28 1.46 -4.25
N PRO A 40 -3.34 0.60 -3.79
CA PRO A 40 -2.91 0.64 -2.40
C PRO A 40 -2.32 2.02 -2.11
N GLU A 41 -2.96 2.74 -1.20
CA GLU A 41 -2.44 4.02 -0.72
C GLU A 41 -1.04 3.78 -0.11
N PRO A 42 -0.10 4.72 -0.28
CA PRO A 42 1.20 4.62 0.35
C PRO A 42 1.00 4.47 1.86
N ARG A 43 1.37 3.29 2.38
CA ARG A 43 1.30 3.02 3.81
C ARG A 43 2.22 4.02 4.52
N PRO A 44 1.77 4.62 5.65
CA PRO A 44 2.63 5.48 6.44
C PRO A 44 3.91 4.72 6.78
N THR A 45 5.06 5.34 6.50
CA THR A 45 6.36 4.75 6.82
C THR A 45 6.46 4.69 8.33
N LEU A 46 6.36 3.48 8.90
CA LEU A 46 6.57 3.29 10.32
C LEU A 46 8.05 3.58 10.64
N PRO A 47 8.34 4.30 11.75
CA PRO A 47 9.71 4.45 12.20
C PRO A 47 10.33 3.07 12.44
N ARG A 48 11.57 2.88 11.98
CA ARG A 48 12.34 1.66 12.24
C ARG A 48 12.76 1.69 13.71
N VAL A 49 12.28 0.73 14.49
CA VAL A 49 12.72 0.54 15.89
C VAL A 49 14.21 0.17 15.86
N PRO A 50 15.09 0.90 16.55
CA PRO A 50 16.48 0.50 16.69
C PRO A 50 16.57 -0.84 17.44
N ASP A 51 17.40 -1.77 16.95
CA ASP A 51 17.78 -2.97 17.69
C ASP A 51 18.62 -2.56 18.91
N LEU A 52 17.94 -2.27 20.02
CA LEU A 52 18.54 -1.94 21.30
C LEU A 52 18.90 -3.24 22.03
N PRO A 53 20.18 -3.51 22.34
CA PRO A 53 20.55 -4.69 23.10
C PRO A 53 19.88 -4.63 24.48
N SER A 54 19.23 -5.72 24.87
CA SER A 54 18.50 -5.85 26.13
C SER A 54 19.41 -5.51 27.32
N GLY A 55 19.33 -4.28 27.83
CA GLY A 55 20.13 -3.82 28.96
C GLY A 55 20.88 -2.50 28.75
N GLU A 56 21.10 -2.04 27.52
CA GLU A 56 21.64 -0.70 27.27
C GLU A 56 20.49 0.31 27.25
N GLY A 57 20.54 1.25 28.19
CA GLY A 57 19.57 2.35 28.23
C GLY A 57 19.95 3.47 27.27
N VAL A 58 18.94 4.15 26.74
CA VAL A 58 19.08 5.34 25.91
C VAL A 58 18.84 6.58 26.76
N THR A 59 19.73 7.56 26.65
CA THR A 59 19.48 8.88 27.25
C THR A 59 18.43 9.62 26.42
N VAL A 60 17.24 9.81 26.98
CA VAL A 60 16.13 10.46 26.28
C VAL A 60 16.24 11.98 26.43
N GLN A 61 16.44 12.67 25.32
CA GLN A 61 16.50 14.14 25.28
C GLN A 61 15.12 14.77 25.07
N GLN A 62 14.25 14.11 24.31
CA GLN A 62 12.93 14.63 23.95
C GLN A 62 11.98 13.47 23.64
N PHE A 63 10.71 13.65 24.03
CA PHE A 63 9.62 12.79 23.60
C PHE A 63 8.80 13.50 22.51
N GLN A 64 8.48 12.77 21.44
CA GLN A 64 7.61 13.26 20.38
C GLN A 64 6.58 12.20 20.02
N VAL A 65 5.30 12.53 20.22
CA VAL A 65 4.18 11.65 19.87
C VAL A 65 3.67 12.03 18.50
N VAL A 66 3.85 11.13 17.52
CA VAL A 66 3.43 11.32 16.13
C VAL A 66 2.11 10.58 15.87
N GLY A 67 1.24 11.14 15.02
CA GLY A 67 -0.02 10.49 14.62
C GLY A 67 -1.19 10.69 15.58
N ASN A 68 -0.99 11.42 16.68
CA ASN A 68 -2.05 11.82 17.57
C ASN A 68 -2.79 13.06 17.02
N THR A 69 -4.12 13.01 17.03
CA THR A 69 -5.03 14.10 16.61
C THR A 69 -5.90 14.63 17.74
N VAL A 70 -5.98 13.94 18.88
CA VAL A 70 -6.92 14.21 19.97
C VAL A 70 -6.28 15.00 21.10
N PHE A 71 -5.05 14.65 21.49
CA PHE A 71 -4.35 15.28 22.61
C PHE A 71 -3.26 16.23 22.12
N GLY A 72 -2.86 17.20 22.94
CA GLY A 72 -1.70 18.04 22.66
C GLY A 72 -0.41 17.47 23.25
N GLN A 73 0.74 18.05 22.92
CA GLN A 73 2.00 17.68 23.56
C GLN A 73 2.00 17.93 25.08
N ARG A 74 1.19 18.88 25.55
CA ARG A 74 1.07 19.19 26.98
C ARG A 74 0.35 18.10 27.76
N ASP A 75 -0.58 17.38 27.15
CA ASP A 75 -1.31 16.28 27.81
C ASP A 75 -0.39 15.09 28.12
N PHE A 76 0.71 14.94 27.37
CA PHE A 76 1.72 13.91 27.63
C PHE A 76 2.84 14.38 28.55
N ALA A 77 2.95 15.69 28.81
CA ALA A 77 4.05 16.23 29.60
C ALA A 77 4.08 15.60 31.00
N ASP A 78 2.95 15.48 31.69
CA ASP A 78 2.85 14.80 32.99
C ASP A 78 3.35 13.34 32.95
N LEU A 79 3.21 12.65 31.81
CA LEU A 79 3.66 11.27 31.63
C LEU A 79 5.14 11.17 31.24
N THR A 80 5.66 12.15 30.49
CA THR A 80 7.00 12.09 29.89
C THR A 80 8.06 12.91 30.61
N ASP A 81 7.68 14.01 31.26
CA ASP A 81 8.58 14.93 31.96
C ASP A 81 9.46 14.26 33.04
N PRO A 82 8.95 13.34 33.88
CA PRO A 82 9.79 12.68 34.88
C PRO A 82 10.86 11.75 34.29
N TYR A 83 10.81 11.48 32.98
CA TYR A 83 11.72 10.60 32.25
C TYR A 83 12.67 11.35 31.31
N LEU A 84 12.58 12.68 31.22
CA LEU A 84 13.50 13.52 30.45
C LEU A 84 14.92 13.49 31.04
N SER A 85 15.93 13.48 30.18
CA SER A 85 17.35 13.44 30.52
C SER A 85 17.77 12.24 31.37
N LYS A 86 16.94 11.19 31.43
CA LYS A 86 17.27 9.91 32.07
C LYS A 86 17.69 8.88 31.04
N THR A 87 18.55 7.98 31.47
CA THR A 87 18.89 6.77 30.74
C THR A 87 17.78 5.75 30.98
N LEU A 88 17.01 5.45 29.94
CA LEU A 88 15.85 4.55 30.00
C LEU A 88 16.13 3.30 29.17
N ASN A 89 15.79 2.14 29.71
CA ASN A 89 15.80 0.91 28.93
C ASN A 89 14.49 0.73 28.15
N LEU A 90 14.45 -0.22 27.20
CA LEU A 90 13.27 -0.51 26.36
C LEU A 90 12.01 -0.77 27.22
N ALA A 91 12.15 -1.46 28.35
CA ALA A 91 11.03 -1.73 29.26
C ALA A 91 10.43 -0.44 29.85
N GLU A 92 11.26 0.55 30.19
CA GLU A 92 10.80 1.84 30.71
C GLU A 92 10.14 2.68 29.62
N LEU A 93 10.71 2.71 28.42
CA LEU A 93 10.06 3.34 27.26
C LEU A 93 8.69 2.71 26.98
N GLN A 94 8.60 1.38 27.10
CA GLN A 94 7.34 0.66 26.88
C GLN A 94 6.31 1.01 27.96
N GLN A 95 6.73 1.21 29.21
CA GLN A 95 5.84 1.68 30.27
C GLN A 95 5.27 3.07 29.97
N ILE A 96 6.07 3.97 29.40
CA ILE A 96 5.60 5.31 29.00
C ILE A 96 4.56 5.19 27.88
N ALA A 97 4.80 4.35 26.88
CA ALA A 97 3.83 4.08 25.81
C ALA A 97 2.53 3.44 26.34
N ASP A 98 2.64 2.56 27.34
CA ASP A 98 1.48 1.95 28.01
C ASP A 98 0.68 2.99 28.80
N ALA A 99 1.36 3.90 29.53
CA ALA A 99 0.72 5.00 30.23
C ALA A 99 -0.04 5.95 29.28
N ILE A 100 0.55 6.24 28.11
CA ILE A 100 -0.13 6.98 27.04
C ILE A 100 -1.36 6.21 26.55
N THR A 101 -1.24 4.91 26.30
CA THR A 101 -2.37 4.06 25.91
C THR A 101 -3.48 4.09 26.95
N GLN A 102 -3.13 4.02 28.24
CA GLN A 102 -4.09 4.06 29.33
C GLN A 102 -4.82 5.42 29.42
N LEU A 103 -4.13 6.53 29.10
CA LEU A 103 -4.77 7.84 28.96
C LEU A 103 -5.84 7.82 27.86
N TYR A 104 -5.54 7.25 26.69
CA TYR A 104 -6.51 7.09 25.60
C TYR A 104 -7.69 6.23 26.01
N VAL A 105 -7.44 5.07 26.60
CA VAL A 105 -8.46 4.13 27.07
C VAL A 105 -9.38 4.81 28.09
N THR A 106 -8.81 5.52 29.08
CA THR A 106 -9.57 6.25 30.11
C THR A 106 -10.47 7.33 29.51
N LYS A 107 -10.07 7.90 28.37
CA LYS A 107 -10.82 8.92 27.64
C LYS A 107 -11.81 8.34 26.62
N GLY A 108 -11.95 7.01 26.55
CA GLY A 108 -12.91 6.30 25.71
C GLY A 108 -12.35 5.78 24.37
N TYR A 109 -11.07 6.00 24.09
CA TYR A 109 -10.43 5.59 22.84
C TYR A 109 -9.83 4.17 22.95
N ILE A 110 -10.68 3.17 23.18
CA ILE A 110 -10.27 1.79 23.47
C ILE A 110 -9.56 1.07 22.30
N THR A 111 -9.71 1.57 21.08
CA THR A 111 -9.04 1.06 19.87
C THR A 111 -7.76 1.83 19.53
N SER A 112 -7.30 2.72 20.42
CA SER A 112 -6.09 3.53 20.25
C SER A 112 -5.01 3.09 21.22
N GLY A 113 -3.75 3.17 20.78
CA GLY A 113 -2.60 2.84 21.61
C GLY A 113 -1.30 3.45 21.06
N ALA A 114 -0.29 3.50 21.91
CA ALA A 114 1.04 4.00 21.58
C ALA A 114 2.08 2.87 21.56
N PHE A 115 3.12 3.05 20.75
CA PHE A 115 4.22 2.09 20.58
C PHE A 115 5.54 2.85 20.33
N ILE A 116 6.65 2.12 20.36
CA ILE A 116 8.04 2.61 20.28
C ILE A 116 8.83 1.78 19.26
#